data_AF-A0A538HXD7-F1
#
_entry.id   AF-A0A538HXD7-F1
#
_cell.length_a   1.000
_cell.length_b   1.000
_cell.length_c   1.000
_cell.angle_alpha   90.00
_cell.angle_beta   90.00
_cell.angle_gamma   90.00
#
_symmetry.space_group_name_H-M   'P 1'
#
loop_
_entity.id
_entity.type
_entity.pdbx_description
1 polymer ?
#
loop_
_entity_poly.entity_id
_entity_poly.type
_entity_poly.pdbx_seq_one_letter_code
_entity_poly.pdbx_strand_id
1 'polypeptide(L)'
;MWLWRESEDIYFAVGYRVTEAPFVELESEAQFAAAARRLAGIAARKVIDYRGLFPELASAARYLDQQTRRHGEPNDAFDAGSPGLIGDRRKAERAFNGHDSLVAAHLESWESLDWFRADEAHYRAEAQDDYAKSERFRSLVDDPGAFRREVCAIIETYRGSLELPPLGEAVHCS
;
A
#
# COMPACT_ATOMS: atom_id res chain seq x y z
N MET A 1 -3.34 -1.71 -3.66
CA MET A 1 -2.84 -1.25 -2.36
C MET A 1 -2.40 -2.43 -1.52
N TRP A 2 -1.27 -2.31 -0.80
CA TRP A 2 -0.93 -3.23 0.28
C TRP A 2 -1.68 -2.80 1.53
N LEU A 3 -2.28 -3.72 2.27
CA LEU A 3 -3.24 -3.42 3.37
C LEU A 3 -2.66 -2.60 4.55
N TRP A 4 -1.39 -2.25 4.51
CA TRP A 4 -0.76 -1.36 5.48
C TRP A 4 -0.55 0.07 4.96
N ARG A 5 -0.94 0.38 3.73
CA ARG A 5 -1.08 1.76 3.25
C ARG A 5 -2.44 2.28 3.68
N GLU A 6 -2.43 3.31 4.52
CA GLU A 6 -3.63 4.04 4.92
C GLU A 6 -4.14 4.83 3.72
N SER A 7 -5.21 4.36 3.08
CA SER A 7 -5.90 5.08 2.02
C SER A 7 -7.38 4.75 2.08
N GLU A 8 -8.22 5.69 1.66
CA GLU A 8 -9.66 5.45 1.51
C GLU A 8 -9.97 4.52 0.33
N ASP A 9 -9.00 4.31 -0.58
CA ASP A 9 -9.16 3.52 -1.79
C ASP A 9 -8.60 2.10 -1.66
N ILE A 10 -9.48 1.09 -1.78
CA ILE A 10 -9.07 -0.31 -1.90
C ILE A 10 -9.00 -0.71 -3.37
N TYR A 11 -7.78 -0.98 -3.85
CA TYR A 11 -7.57 -1.48 -5.21
C TYR A 11 -6.57 -2.64 -5.27
N PHE A 12 -6.66 -3.44 -6.33
CA PHE A 12 -5.71 -4.50 -6.65
C PHE A 12 -4.45 -3.90 -7.30
N ALA A 13 -3.30 -3.91 -6.60
CA ALA A 13 -2.04 -3.30 -7.07
C ALA A 13 -1.30 -4.08 -8.17
N VAL A 14 -1.49 -5.40 -8.26
CA VAL A 14 -0.91 -6.27 -9.26
C VAL A 14 -1.82 -6.31 -10.50
N GLY A 15 -1.26 -5.92 -11.65
CA GLY A 15 -1.93 -5.95 -12.95
C GLY A 15 -2.72 -4.69 -13.32
N TYR A 16 -2.87 -3.73 -12.39
CA TYR A 16 -3.35 -2.35 -12.57
C TYR A 16 -4.71 -2.13 -13.30
N ARG A 17 -5.43 -3.18 -13.72
CA ARG A 17 -6.70 -3.00 -14.44
C ARG A 17 -7.65 -4.17 -14.23
N VAL A 18 -8.84 -3.86 -13.69
CA VAL A 18 -10.00 -4.75 -13.77
C VAL A 18 -10.59 -4.56 -15.17
N THR A 19 -10.20 -5.41 -16.10
CA THR A 19 -10.74 -5.40 -17.48
C THR A 19 -12.02 -6.22 -17.58
N GLU A 20 -12.27 -7.03 -16.57
CA GLU A 20 -13.36 -7.98 -16.51
C GLU A 20 -14.70 -7.31 -16.17
N ALA A 21 -14.72 -6.04 -15.74
CA ALA A 21 -15.94 -5.29 -15.47
C ALA A 21 -15.86 -3.86 -16.04
N PRO A 22 -16.75 -3.49 -16.97
CA PRO A 22 -16.81 -2.11 -17.45
C PRO A 22 -17.40 -1.19 -16.38
N PHE A 23 -17.09 0.10 -16.48
CA PHE A 23 -17.87 1.14 -15.82
C PHE A 23 -19.27 1.17 -16.45
N VAL A 24 -20.30 1.19 -15.60
CA VAL A 24 -21.70 1.27 -16.01
C VAL A 24 -22.35 2.38 -15.19
N GLU A 25 -23.08 3.28 -15.84
CA GLU A 25 -23.85 4.30 -15.14
C GLU A 25 -24.95 3.65 -14.28
N LEU A 26 -25.31 4.32 -13.20
CA LEU A 26 -26.37 3.86 -12.32
C LEU A 26 -27.73 4.18 -12.94
N GLU A 27 -28.47 3.15 -13.33
CA GLU A 27 -29.81 3.29 -13.89
C GLU A 27 -30.89 2.84 -12.91
N SER A 28 -30.59 1.84 -12.07
CA SER A 28 -31.49 1.34 -11.04
C SER A 28 -30.76 0.54 -9.96
N GLU A 29 -31.38 0.43 -8.78
CA GLU A 29 -30.86 -0.42 -7.69
C GLU A 29 -30.73 -1.90 -8.10
N ALA A 30 -31.65 -2.40 -8.93
CA ALA A 30 -31.62 -3.79 -9.40
C ALA A 30 -30.41 -4.06 -10.31
N GLN A 31 -30.12 -3.14 -11.24
CA GLN A 31 -28.93 -3.19 -12.09
C GLN A 31 -27.66 -3.07 -11.24
N PHE A 32 -27.63 -2.13 -10.29
CA PHE A 32 -26.52 -1.97 -9.35
C PHE A 32 -26.26 -3.25 -8.54
N ALA A 33 -27.29 -3.84 -7.94
CA ALA A 33 -27.14 -5.04 -7.12
C ALA A 33 -26.56 -6.22 -7.91
N ALA A 34 -26.96 -6.39 -9.18
CA ALA A 34 -26.40 -7.41 -10.06
C ALA A 34 -24.92 -7.13 -10.40
N ALA A 35 -24.59 -5.87 -10.73
CA ALA A 35 -23.22 -5.45 -11.03
C ALA A 35 -22.30 -5.58 -9.78
N ALA A 36 -22.80 -5.18 -8.60
CA ALA A 36 -22.09 -5.29 -7.34
C ALA A 36 -21.76 -6.75 -6.98
N ARG A 37 -22.72 -7.69 -7.14
CA ARG A 37 -22.45 -9.13 -6.95
C ARG A 37 -21.39 -9.66 -7.91
N ARG A 38 -21.43 -9.22 -9.17
CA ARG A 38 -20.44 -9.60 -10.18
C ARG A 38 -19.05 -9.08 -9.83
N LEU A 39 -18.94 -7.82 -9.40
CA LEU A 39 -17.70 -7.21 -8.92
C LEU A 39 -17.16 -7.92 -7.68
N ALA A 40 -18.03 -8.24 -6.70
CA ALA A 40 -17.65 -9.02 -5.53
C ALA A 40 -17.07 -10.40 -5.92
N GLY A 41 -17.67 -11.07 -6.90
CA GLY A 41 -17.15 -12.33 -7.44
C GLY A 41 -15.78 -12.18 -8.14
N ILE A 42 -15.55 -11.08 -8.86
CA ILE A 42 -14.23 -10.77 -9.44
C ILE A 42 -13.21 -10.51 -8.34
N ALA A 43 -13.55 -9.68 -7.35
CA ALA A 43 -12.69 -9.37 -6.23
C ALA A 43 -12.29 -10.63 -5.45
N ALA A 44 -13.24 -11.53 -5.17
CA ALA A 44 -12.97 -12.80 -4.50
C ALA A 44 -11.96 -13.66 -5.27
N ARG A 45 -12.07 -13.74 -6.61
CA ARG A 45 -11.09 -14.45 -7.44
C ARG A 45 -9.72 -13.79 -7.40
N LYS A 46 -9.64 -12.47 -7.51
CA LYS A 46 -8.36 -11.75 -7.41
C LYS A 46 -7.68 -11.97 -6.07
N VAL A 47 -8.44 -12.06 -4.97
CA VAL A 47 -7.87 -12.41 -3.65
C VAL A 47 -7.24 -13.81 -3.67
N ILE A 48 -7.90 -14.80 -4.30
CA ILE A 48 -7.34 -16.15 -4.47
C ILE A 48 -6.06 -16.10 -5.31
N ASP A 49 -6.08 -15.39 -6.44
CA ASP A 49 -4.92 -15.24 -7.31
C ASP A 49 -3.73 -14.61 -6.56
N TYR A 50 -3.99 -13.58 -5.75
CA TYR A 50 -2.97 -12.91 -4.93
C TYR A 50 -2.36 -13.85 -3.89
N ARG A 51 -3.19 -14.67 -3.22
CA ARG A 51 -2.70 -15.69 -2.29
C ARG A 51 -1.81 -16.72 -3.00
N GLY A 52 -2.12 -17.05 -4.25
CA GLY A 52 -1.28 -17.91 -5.08
C GLY A 52 0.05 -17.26 -5.47
N LEU A 53 0.05 -15.95 -5.75
CA LEU A 53 1.27 -15.19 -6.09
C LEU A 53 2.18 -14.94 -4.88
N PHE A 54 1.59 -14.76 -3.70
CA PHE A 54 2.29 -14.42 -2.47
C PHE A 54 2.01 -15.47 -1.39
N PRO A 55 2.47 -16.73 -1.58
CA PRO A 55 2.24 -17.79 -0.59
C PRO A 55 2.99 -17.55 0.72
N GLU A 56 4.02 -16.69 0.68
CA GLU A 56 4.87 -16.34 1.81
C GLU A 56 5.19 -14.84 1.78
N LEU A 57 5.46 -14.27 2.96
CA LEU A 57 5.85 -12.86 3.11
C LEU A 57 7.07 -12.50 2.24
N ALA A 58 8.03 -13.40 2.13
CA ALA A 58 9.22 -13.20 1.29
C ALA A 58 8.90 -13.08 -0.20
N SER A 59 7.79 -13.66 -0.67
CA SER A 59 7.34 -13.52 -2.05
C SER A 59 6.80 -12.12 -2.31
N ALA A 60 6.07 -11.53 -1.35
CA ALA A 60 5.60 -10.16 -1.43
C ALA A 60 6.75 -9.15 -1.42
N ALA A 61 7.69 -9.29 -0.46
CA ALA A 61 8.87 -8.42 -0.39
C ALA A 61 9.73 -8.47 -1.66
N ARG A 62 9.92 -9.66 -2.24
CA ARG A 62 10.66 -9.83 -3.50
C ARG A 62 9.93 -9.18 -4.67
N TYR A 63 8.61 -9.33 -4.74
CA TYR A 63 7.81 -8.70 -5.79
C TYR A 63 7.90 -7.18 -5.71
N LEU A 64 7.80 -6.61 -4.50
CA LEU A 64 7.92 -5.18 -4.27
C LEU A 64 9.30 -4.64 -4.67
N ASP A 65 10.38 -5.28 -4.25
CA ASP A 65 11.75 -4.93 -4.68
C ASP A 65 11.88 -4.96 -6.21
N GLN A 66 11.27 -5.95 -6.89
CA GLN A 66 11.27 -6.01 -8.35
C GLN A 66 10.46 -4.88 -9.00
N GLN A 67 9.31 -4.51 -8.43
CA GLN A 67 8.52 -3.37 -8.93
C GLN A 67 9.30 -2.07 -8.78
N THR A 68 9.90 -1.82 -7.61
CA THR A 68 10.77 -0.66 -7.38
C THR A 68 11.88 -0.58 -8.41
N ARG A 69 12.59 -1.69 -8.68
CA ARG A 69 13.65 -1.69 -9.72
C ARG A 69 13.15 -1.44 -11.13
N ARG A 70 11.94 -1.91 -11.45
CA ARG A 70 11.36 -1.77 -12.79
C ARG A 70 10.90 -0.33 -13.05
N HIS A 71 10.33 0.31 -12.05
CA HIS A 71 9.82 1.68 -12.15
C HIS A 71 10.86 2.72 -11.73
N GLY A 72 12.03 2.27 -11.27
CA GLY A 72 13.17 3.08 -10.85
C GLY A 72 13.17 3.38 -9.36
N GLU A 73 11.99 3.46 -8.74
CA GLU A 73 11.80 4.10 -7.44
C GLU A 73 10.65 3.46 -6.64
N PRO A 74 10.70 3.46 -5.28
CA PRO A 74 9.55 3.07 -4.45
C PRO A 74 8.46 4.15 -4.54
N ASN A 75 7.21 3.74 -4.71
CA ASN A 75 6.10 4.71 -4.92
C ASN A 75 5.65 5.40 -3.62
N ASP A 76 5.98 4.82 -2.46
CA ASP A 76 5.65 5.32 -1.13
C ASP A 76 6.55 4.68 -0.05
N ALA A 77 6.43 5.16 1.19
CA ALA A 77 7.17 4.69 2.36
C ALA A 77 6.93 3.19 2.64
N PHE A 78 5.80 2.67 2.17
CA PHE A 78 5.35 1.31 2.41
C PHE A 78 6.02 0.32 1.45
N ASP A 79 6.20 0.69 0.18
CA ASP A 79 7.05 -0.01 -0.77
C ASP A 79 8.51 -0.03 -0.26
N ALA A 80 8.98 1.10 0.28
CA ALA A 80 10.32 1.25 0.84
C ALA A 80 10.58 0.36 2.07
N GLY A 81 9.57 0.17 2.92
CA GLY A 81 9.64 -0.69 4.11
C GLY A 81 9.59 -2.19 3.82
N SER A 82 9.21 -2.60 2.61
CA SER A 82 9.01 -4.02 2.28
C SER A 82 10.20 -4.95 2.53
N PRO A 83 11.49 -4.55 2.38
CA PRO A 83 12.61 -5.42 2.75
C PRO A 83 12.73 -5.63 4.27
N GLY A 84 12.24 -4.70 5.09
CA GLY A 84 12.22 -4.80 6.55
C GLY A 84 11.36 -5.96 7.05
N LEU A 85 10.28 -6.30 6.33
CA LEU A 85 9.41 -7.44 6.61
C LEU A 85 10.16 -8.79 6.66
N ILE A 86 11.23 -8.92 5.88
CA ILE A 86 12.07 -10.11 5.83
C ILE A 86 13.44 -9.93 6.51
N GLY A 87 13.63 -8.81 7.21
CA GLY A 87 14.86 -8.48 7.92
C GLY A 87 16.04 -8.08 7.03
N ASP A 88 15.79 -7.65 5.79
CA ASP A 88 16.84 -7.09 4.92
C ASP A 88 17.04 -5.60 5.23
N ARG A 89 17.65 -5.31 6.39
CA ARG A 89 17.90 -3.96 6.90
C ARG A 89 18.55 -3.05 5.85
N ARG A 90 19.62 -3.52 5.22
CA ARG A 90 20.40 -2.70 4.28
C ARG A 90 19.57 -2.28 3.07
N LYS A 91 18.67 -3.15 2.58
CA LYS A 91 17.77 -2.77 1.49
C LYS A 91 16.68 -1.82 1.98
N ALA A 92 16.10 -2.06 3.16
CA ALA A 92 15.08 -1.19 3.72
C ALA A 92 15.62 0.24 3.92
N GLU A 93 16.80 0.40 4.53
CA GLU A 93 17.46 1.70 4.71
C GLU A 93 17.70 2.43 3.40
N ARG A 94 18.21 1.72 2.37
CA ARG A 94 18.42 2.32 1.05
C ARG A 94 17.11 2.75 0.40
N ALA A 95 16.07 1.93 0.50
CA ALA A 95 14.78 2.23 -0.08
C ALA A 95 14.11 3.42 0.61
N PHE A 96 14.22 3.51 1.94
CA PHE A 96 13.76 4.65 2.73
C PHE A 96 14.49 5.95 2.37
N ASN A 97 15.83 5.93 2.23
CA ASN A 97 16.58 7.10 1.78
C ASN A 97 16.18 7.54 0.36
N GLY A 98 15.93 6.57 -0.52
CA GLY A 98 15.43 6.82 -1.87
C GLY A 98 14.06 7.49 -1.84
N HIS A 99 13.13 6.93 -1.08
CA HIS A 99 11.78 7.49 -0.89
C HIS A 99 11.83 8.94 -0.38
N ASP A 100 12.58 9.23 0.69
CA ASP A 100 12.68 10.58 1.24
C ASP A 100 13.23 11.58 0.21
N SER A 101 14.22 11.16 -0.57
CA SER A 101 14.81 12.00 -1.64
C SER A 101 13.77 12.33 -2.72
N LEU A 102 12.85 11.41 -3.00
CA LEU A 102 11.79 11.61 -3.98
C LEU A 102 10.70 12.52 -3.47
N VAL A 103 10.25 12.34 -2.22
CA VAL A 103 9.27 13.24 -1.61
C VAL A 103 9.82 14.68 -1.64
N ALA A 104 11.10 14.88 -1.30
CA ALA A 104 11.76 16.18 -1.39
C ALA A 104 11.77 16.73 -2.83
N ALA A 105 12.19 15.93 -3.80
CA ALA A 105 12.24 16.35 -5.21
C ALA A 105 10.85 16.68 -5.79
N HIS A 106 9.81 15.92 -5.41
CA HIS A 106 8.44 16.19 -5.84
C HIS A 106 7.95 17.53 -5.29
N LEU A 107 8.13 17.78 -3.99
CA LEU A 107 7.77 19.06 -3.36
C LEU A 107 8.46 20.24 -4.06
N GLU A 108 9.79 20.16 -4.27
CA GLU A 108 10.54 21.21 -4.98
C GLU A 108 10.00 21.44 -6.40
N SER A 109 9.61 20.39 -7.13
CA SER A 109 9.05 20.53 -8.47
C SER A 109 7.64 21.15 -8.45
N TRP A 110 6.83 20.78 -7.46
CA TRP A 110 5.42 21.17 -7.36
C TRP A 110 5.23 22.59 -6.81
N GLU A 111 6.19 23.13 -6.07
CA GLU A 111 6.17 24.52 -5.58
C GLU A 111 5.98 25.58 -6.68
N SER A 112 6.29 25.22 -7.93
CA SER A 112 6.09 26.07 -9.11
C SER A 112 4.68 25.98 -9.73
N LEU A 113 3.86 24.99 -9.34
CA LEU A 113 2.59 24.65 -9.98
C LEU A 113 1.41 25.35 -9.29
N ASP A 114 0.51 25.93 -10.09
CA ASP A 114 -0.62 26.73 -9.58
C ASP A 114 -1.60 25.90 -8.72
N TRP A 115 -1.85 24.64 -9.09
CA TRP A 115 -2.72 23.75 -8.30
C TRP A 115 -2.10 23.35 -6.96
N PHE A 116 -0.77 23.27 -6.87
CA PHE A 116 -0.08 22.97 -5.62
C PHE A 116 -0.15 24.18 -4.69
N ARG A 117 0.09 25.39 -5.22
CA ARG A 117 -0.02 26.62 -4.43
C ARG A 117 -1.44 26.89 -3.91
N ALA A 118 -2.45 26.48 -4.67
CA ALA A 118 -3.84 26.59 -4.27
C ALA A 118 -4.17 25.76 -3.01
N ASP A 119 -3.40 24.71 -2.72
CA ASP A 119 -3.60 23.82 -1.57
C ASP A 119 -2.27 23.35 -0.94
N GLU A 120 -1.32 24.27 -0.83
CA GLU A 120 0.06 23.94 -0.44
C GLU A 120 0.13 23.31 0.95
N ALA A 121 -0.72 23.78 1.88
CA ALA A 121 -0.77 23.28 3.24
C ALA A 121 -1.17 21.80 3.29
N HIS A 122 -2.09 21.36 2.44
CA HIS A 122 -2.51 19.97 2.33
C HIS A 122 -1.36 19.09 1.84
N TYR A 123 -0.75 19.40 0.70
CA TYR A 123 0.32 18.57 0.15
C TYR A 123 1.58 18.53 1.01
N ARG A 124 1.90 19.62 1.72
CA ARG A 124 3.00 19.61 2.69
C ARG A 124 2.67 18.76 3.91
N ALA A 125 1.42 18.75 4.37
CA ALA A 125 0.98 17.88 5.46
C ALA A 125 1.05 16.39 5.05
N GLU A 126 0.63 16.04 3.83
CA GLU A 126 0.77 14.68 3.28
C GLU A 126 2.24 14.24 3.24
N ALA A 127 3.13 15.08 2.71
CA ALA A 127 4.56 14.77 2.67
C ALA A 127 5.15 14.60 4.09
N GLN A 128 4.72 15.42 5.05
CA GLN A 128 5.17 15.31 6.44
C GLN A 128 4.70 14.00 7.10
N ASP A 129 3.47 13.56 6.80
CA ASP A 129 2.94 12.28 7.24
C ASP A 129 3.74 11.10 6.63
N ASP A 130 4.08 11.17 5.34
CA ASP A 130 4.92 10.17 4.66
C ASP A 130 6.33 10.08 5.25
N TYR A 131 6.94 11.21 5.62
CA TYR A 131 8.22 11.21 6.35
C TYR A 131 8.08 10.59 7.75
N ALA A 132 7.03 10.92 8.50
CA ALA A 132 6.81 10.36 9.83
C ALA A 132 6.60 8.85 9.77
N LYS A 133 5.89 8.35 8.76
CA LYS A 133 5.72 6.92 8.46
C LYS A 133 7.06 6.26 8.12
N SER A 134 7.85 6.89 7.25
CA SER A 134 9.18 6.41 6.89
C SER A 134 10.09 6.28 8.11
N GLU A 135 10.14 7.31 8.97
CA GLU A 135 10.93 7.30 10.21
C GLU A 135 10.47 6.23 11.20
N ARG A 136 9.15 6.09 11.39
CA ARG A 136 8.55 5.06 12.25
C ARG A 136 9.04 3.68 11.83
N PHE A 137 8.90 3.30 10.56
CA PHE A 137 9.34 2.00 10.09
C PHE A 137 10.86 1.85 10.02
N ARG A 138 11.57 2.92 9.69
CA ARG A 138 13.05 2.97 9.71
C ARG A 138 13.57 2.65 11.10
N SER A 139 12.93 3.12 12.16
CA SER A 139 13.32 2.80 13.54
C SER A 139 13.18 1.32 13.91
N LEU A 140 12.38 0.56 13.15
CA LEU A 140 12.07 -0.85 13.40
C LEU A 140 12.90 -1.82 12.52
N VAL A 141 13.73 -1.34 11.60
CA VAL A 141 14.44 -2.21 10.62
C VAL A 141 15.41 -3.20 11.26
N ASP A 142 15.88 -2.91 12.48
CA ASP A 142 16.73 -3.80 13.28
C ASP A 142 15.97 -4.88 14.05
N ASP A 143 14.64 -4.76 14.18
CA ASP A 143 13.76 -5.76 14.78
C ASP A 143 12.65 -6.14 13.78
N PRO A 144 12.89 -7.14 12.91
CA PRO A 144 11.90 -7.59 11.94
C PRO A 144 10.59 -8.06 12.58
N GLY A 145 10.63 -8.54 13.82
CA GLY A 145 9.44 -8.92 14.57
C GLY A 145 8.61 -7.71 14.97
N ALA A 146 9.24 -6.64 15.48
CA ALA A 146 8.56 -5.37 15.75
C ALA A 146 8.02 -4.74 14.47
N PHE A 147 8.80 -4.77 13.38
CA PHE A 147 8.37 -4.30 12.07
C PHE A 147 7.09 -5.01 11.60
N ARG A 148 7.05 -6.36 11.69
CA ARG A 148 5.86 -7.14 11.33
C ARG A 148 4.66 -6.84 12.22
N ARG A 149 4.86 -6.74 13.53
CA ARG A 149 3.78 -6.37 14.46
C ARG A 149 3.18 -5.02 14.12
N GLU A 150 4.03 -4.05 13.76
CA GLU A 150 3.58 -2.72 13.37
C GLU A 150 2.73 -2.74 12.10
N VAL A 151 3.20 -3.43 11.07
CA VAL A 151 2.44 -3.64 9.83
C VAL A 151 1.10 -4.32 10.12
N CYS A 152 1.10 -5.34 10.99
CA CYS A 152 -0.13 -6.04 11.38
C CYS A 152 -1.10 -5.13 12.14
N ALA A 153 -0.61 -4.29 13.06
CA ALA A 153 -1.43 -3.32 13.78
C ALA A 153 -2.15 -2.36 12.81
N ILE A 154 -1.43 -1.84 11.81
CA ILE A 154 -2.04 -0.98 10.78
C ILE A 154 -3.10 -1.74 9.98
N ILE A 155 -2.80 -2.97 9.56
CA ILE A 155 -3.79 -3.82 8.87
C ILE A 155 -5.03 -4.03 9.74
N GLU A 156 -4.87 -4.29 11.04
CA GLU A 156 -6.00 -4.47 11.96
C GLU A 156 -6.83 -3.20 12.12
N THR A 157 -6.20 -2.05 12.29
CA THR A 157 -6.88 -0.75 12.33
C THR A 157 -7.72 -0.54 11.07
N TYR A 158 -7.13 -0.79 9.90
CA TYR A 158 -7.82 -0.61 8.63
C TYR A 158 -8.94 -1.64 8.40
N ARG A 159 -8.75 -2.89 8.87
CA ARG A 159 -9.83 -3.88 8.88
C ARG A 159 -10.99 -3.42 9.76
N GLY A 160 -10.69 -2.81 10.91
CA GLY A 160 -11.69 -2.25 11.82
C GLY A 160 -12.52 -1.14 11.18
N SER A 161 -11.87 -0.19 10.47
CA SER A 161 -12.60 0.89 9.77
C SER A 161 -13.47 0.39 8.61
N LEU A 162 -13.13 -0.77 8.05
CA LEU A 162 -13.89 -1.44 6.99
C LEU A 162 -14.91 -2.46 7.52
N GLU A 163 -15.09 -2.55 8.84
CA GLU A 163 -15.97 -3.53 9.50
C GLU A 163 -15.67 -4.99 9.10
N LEU A 164 -14.42 -5.28 8.74
CA LEU A 164 -13.98 -6.62 8.41
C LEU A 164 -13.69 -7.41 9.69
N PRO A 165 -13.87 -8.75 9.68
CA PRO A 165 -13.48 -9.60 10.82
C PRO A 165 -12.01 -9.38 11.21
N PRO A 166 -11.61 -9.59 12.48
CA PRO A 166 -10.21 -9.51 12.86
C PRO A 166 -9.35 -10.52 12.09
N LEU A 167 -8.04 -10.31 12.07
CA LEU A 167 -7.12 -11.34 11.59
C LEU A 167 -7.28 -12.56 12.52
N GLY A 168 -7.63 -13.72 11.96
CA GLY A 168 -7.74 -14.95 12.75
C GLY A 168 -6.38 -15.39 13.30
N GLU A 169 -6.38 -16.20 14.36
CA GLU A 169 -5.17 -16.67 15.08
C GLU A 169 -4.09 -17.29 14.16
N ALA A 170 -4.46 -17.77 12.97
CA ALA A 170 -3.56 -18.37 11.99
C ALA A 170 -2.68 -17.37 11.22
N VAL A 171 -2.94 -16.05 11.29
CA VAL A 171 -2.08 -15.02 10.72
C VAL A 171 -1.01 -14.67 11.75
N HIS A 172 -0.02 -15.55 11.90
CA HIS A 172 1.10 -15.31 12.81
C HIS A 172 2.01 -14.21 12.23
N CYS A 173 1.94 -13.02 12.81
CA CYS A 173 2.86 -11.90 12.56
C CYS A 173 4.23 -12.10 13.26
N SER A 174 4.69 -13.35 13.38
CA SER A 174 5.98 -13.74 13.96
C SER A 174 7.03 -13.99 12.89
#